data_AF-A0A1L9SQV9-F1
#
_entry.id   AF-A0A1L9SQV9-F1
#
_cell.length_a   1.000
_cell.length_b   1.000
_cell.length_c   1.000
_cell.angle_alpha   90.00
_cell.angle_beta   90.00
_cell.angle_gamma   90.00
#
_symmetry.space_group_name_H-M   'P 1'
#
loop_
_entity.id
_entity.type
_entity.pdbx_description
1 polymer ?
#
loop_
_entity_poly.entity_id
_entity_poly.type
_entity_poly.pdbx_seq_one_letter_code
_entity_poly.pdbx_strand_id
1 'polypeptide(L)'
;MVPHRSGTLLAIIIFVGLLLFIFSSPPSTDPATGEPVSGPAKYVPRPQLPSWGGIHFPFQPSAHVRPKEQKNSTSGESKWYSDWTWLYPFSSSITLDENRSVLPPLADRPVVYTYYEPNKGNGENEDADARMLLAWRRAWYAKGFRPVILSHAEAMDNQLYEAVQRIKQDPTKKFSPELESDFFRWLAWGQMGTGLLADWRCFPMAKYDDELLSYLRRGAVPTHITRFDHLGNGLFAGESNEINEAIKEAIRQVDEHSNSMLELIPAEHFKTEKSTSLAFYSPSMITNQYPMLAEKIVSSPSEGKRALVDMVNSHLHNTFQNSFPAGIAVLKPFPEKTTALIEPSLRLAKALVRCAESADLSTCPPNIPACHVCSPSNPVRISQPAQYKNTTHVFTIGTLPHPYTLLSLQQNSEEVTTRHIRRETARDPWLTEVTKELLGDEMGGFSRSSVLKNAVAGEMAIGNSVWLTVESLPSKAGESLPPDSLDELEWQLGFKIPRDDQTDAKKEEEARKSVTDPNPSKAGIEREYELLDKAREVMKTKDVNRIGIKDVAEAWNLADTEVWRFVRAYRARSIVERKKWEEEEKYFAGPKLAV
;
A
#
# COMPACT_ATOMS: atom_id res chain seq x y z
N MET A 1 60.56 5.55 59.65
CA MET A 1 60.26 6.63 58.69
C MET A 1 60.35 6.06 57.28
N VAL A 2 59.23 5.65 56.69
CA VAL A 2 59.15 5.23 55.28
C VAL A 2 59.15 6.53 54.45
N PRO A 3 60.01 6.68 53.43
CA PRO A 3 60.22 7.97 52.79
C PRO A 3 58.95 8.39 52.02
N HIS A 4 58.50 9.61 52.27
CA HIS A 4 57.27 10.22 51.73
C HIS A 4 57.13 10.21 50.19
N ARG A 5 58.18 9.86 49.44
CA ARG A 5 58.18 9.82 47.97
C ARG A 5 57.73 8.49 47.38
N SER A 6 57.91 7.36 48.09
CA SER A 6 57.47 6.06 47.60
C SER A 6 55.97 5.82 47.82
N GLY A 7 55.39 6.40 48.88
CA GLY A 7 53.95 6.32 49.14
C GLY A 7 53.10 7.02 48.08
N THR A 8 53.53 8.18 47.60
CA THR A 8 52.81 8.96 46.58
C THR A 8 52.82 8.28 45.21
N LEU A 9 53.95 7.65 44.85
CA LEU A 9 54.07 6.93 43.59
C LEU A 9 53.22 5.66 43.58
N LEU A 10 53.16 4.95 44.71
CA LEU A 10 52.27 3.79 44.88
C LEU A 10 50.80 4.20 44.79
N ALA A 11 50.42 5.33 45.41
CA ALA A 11 49.06 5.85 45.35
C ALA A 11 48.65 6.26 43.93
N ILE A 12 49.56 6.86 43.14
CA ILE A 12 49.30 7.21 41.74
C ILE A 12 49.16 5.95 40.89
N ILE A 13 49.99 4.94 41.09
CA ILE A 13 49.88 3.66 40.35
C ILE A 13 48.55 2.97 40.68
N ILE A 14 48.13 2.95 41.95
CA ILE A 14 46.86 2.38 42.36
C ILE A 14 45.68 3.18 41.77
N PHE A 15 45.78 4.51 41.76
CA PHE A 15 44.75 5.39 41.20
C PHE A 15 44.62 5.26 39.68
N VAL A 16 45.74 5.18 38.95
CA VAL A 16 45.74 4.94 37.50
C VAL A 16 45.30 3.51 37.18
N GLY A 17 45.68 2.53 38.01
CA GLY A 17 45.19 1.16 37.90
C GLY A 17 43.67 1.04 38.09
N LEU A 18 43.11 1.77 39.07
CA LEU A 18 41.66 1.86 39.29
C LEU A 18 40.95 2.59 38.15
N LEU A 19 41.52 3.68 37.65
CA LEU A 19 40.97 4.39 36.48
C LEU A 19 40.95 3.50 35.24
N LEU A 20 42.03 2.78 34.95
CA LEU A 20 42.08 1.85 33.84
C LEU A 20 41.06 0.72 34.02
N PHE A 21 40.87 0.19 35.23
CA PHE A 21 39.87 -0.84 35.51
C PHE A 21 38.42 -0.34 35.35
N ILE A 22 38.14 0.91 35.74
CA ILE A 22 36.81 1.55 35.57
C ILE A 22 36.52 1.81 34.08
N PHE A 23 37.52 2.23 33.30
CA PHE A 23 37.35 2.51 31.87
C PHE A 23 37.53 1.29 30.96
N SER A 24 38.06 0.17 31.46
CA SER A 24 38.18 -1.09 30.73
C SER A 24 37.10 -2.08 31.18
N SER A 25 35.85 -1.88 30.75
CA SER A 25 34.80 -2.91 30.91
C SER A 25 34.19 -3.26 29.56
N PRO A 26 34.12 -4.55 29.18
CA PRO A 26 33.52 -4.99 27.93
C PRO A 26 31.99 -4.88 27.96
N PRO A 27 31.32 -4.78 26.80
CA PRO A 27 29.85 -4.73 26.75
C PRO A 27 29.23 -6.05 27.26
N SER A 28 28.29 -5.92 28.18
CA SER A 28 27.48 -7.00 28.76
C SER A 28 26.48 -7.57 27.75
N THR A 29 26.51 -8.89 27.55
CA THR A 29 25.45 -9.65 26.87
C THR A 29 24.51 -10.27 27.90
N ASP A 30 23.21 -9.97 27.79
CA ASP A 30 22.15 -10.67 28.50
C ASP A 30 21.98 -12.09 27.91
N PRO A 31 21.88 -13.17 28.72
CA PRO A 31 21.77 -14.54 28.21
C PRO A 31 20.36 -14.91 27.70
N ALA A 32 19.42 -13.98 27.65
CA ALA A 32 18.00 -14.27 27.40
C ALA A 32 17.57 -14.27 25.92
N THR A 33 18.43 -13.89 24.97
CA THR A 33 18.14 -13.98 23.53
C THR A 33 19.29 -14.68 22.83
N GLY A 34 19.11 -15.95 22.46
CA GLY A 34 20.07 -16.76 21.70
C GLY A 34 20.27 -16.33 20.25
N GLU A 35 20.32 -15.03 19.96
CA GLU A 35 20.67 -14.52 18.63
C GLU A 35 22.17 -14.19 18.56
N PRO A 36 22.91 -14.70 17.55
CA PRO A 36 24.31 -14.35 17.37
C PRO A 36 24.41 -12.87 16.98
N VAL A 37 25.24 -12.12 17.72
CA VAL A 37 25.61 -10.73 17.41
C VAL A 37 26.17 -10.68 15.99
N SER A 38 25.46 -10.02 15.07
CA SER A 38 25.92 -9.76 13.69
C SER A 38 26.83 -8.54 13.65
N GLY A 39 27.81 -8.54 12.74
CA GLY A 39 28.68 -7.40 12.46
C GLY A 39 30.14 -7.50 12.97
N PRO A 40 30.96 -6.45 12.75
CA PRO A 40 32.40 -6.43 13.06
C PRO A 40 32.72 -6.58 14.56
N ALA A 41 31.72 -6.45 15.43
CA ALA A 41 31.85 -6.64 16.88
C ALA A 41 32.19 -8.08 17.30
N LYS A 42 32.01 -9.09 16.43
CA LYS A 42 32.34 -10.51 16.76
C LYS A 42 33.84 -10.80 16.80
N TYR A 43 34.67 -9.92 16.24
CA TYR A 43 36.10 -10.17 16.04
C TYR A 43 36.99 -9.61 17.17
N VAL A 44 36.39 -9.06 18.24
CA VAL A 44 37.12 -8.57 19.41
C VAL A 44 37.27 -9.73 20.41
N PRO A 45 38.50 -10.21 20.73
CA PRO A 45 38.70 -11.27 21.71
C PRO A 45 38.25 -10.78 23.09
N ARG A 46 37.31 -11.49 23.74
CA ARG A 46 36.84 -11.15 25.09
C ARG A 46 37.45 -12.11 26.12
N PRO A 47 38.15 -11.63 27.16
CA PRO A 47 38.55 -12.48 28.28
C PRO A 47 37.31 -12.87 29.10
N GLN A 48 37.22 -14.14 29.50
CA GLN A 48 36.14 -14.64 30.36
C GLN A 48 36.36 -14.16 31.81
N LEU A 49 35.48 -13.30 32.30
CA LEU A 49 35.40 -12.92 33.71
C LEU A 49 34.04 -13.34 34.28
N PRO A 50 33.97 -13.72 35.57
CA PRO A 50 32.74 -14.18 36.22
C PRO A 50 31.69 -13.07 36.30
N SER A 51 30.42 -13.40 36.06
CA SER A 51 29.31 -12.44 36.02
C SER A 51 28.80 -12.10 37.44
N TRP A 52 28.73 -10.81 37.74
CA TRP A 52 28.15 -10.27 38.97
C TRP A 52 26.95 -9.40 38.57
N GLY A 53 25.76 -10.01 38.47
CA GLY A 53 24.52 -9.28 38.18
C GLY A 53 23.99 -8.62 39.45
N GLY A 54 23.84 -7.29 39.44
CA GLY A 54 23.03 -6.58 40.44
C GLY A 54 23.69 -5.43 41.21
N ILE A 55 24.85 -4.90 40.79
CA ILE A 55 25.42 -3.69 41.41
C ILE A 55 25.19 -2.49 40.47
N HIS A 56 24.21 -1.65 40.79
CA HIS A 56 23.99 -0.37 40.12
C HIS A 56 24.99 0.66 40.65
N PHE A 57 25.96 1.06 39.82
CA PHE A 57 26.86 2.17 40.13
C PHE A 57 26.21 3.51 39.73
N PRO A 58 26.20 4.53 40.61
CA PRO A 58 25.52 5.82 40.37
C PRO A 58 26.16 6.71 39.27
N PHE A 59 27.15 6.20 38.53
CA PHE A 59 27.86 6.93 37.47
C PHE A 59 27.93 6.16 36.13
N GLN A 60 27.11 5.11 35.94
CA GLN A 60 26.96 4.50 34.62
C GLN A 60 25.98 5.30 33.76
N PRO A 61 26.32 5.67 32.51
CA PRO A 61 25.32 6.17 31.58
C PRO A 61 24.29 5.06 31.33
N SER A 62 23.01 5.40 31.48
CA SER A 62 21.90 4.48 31.22
C SER A 62 22.07 3.85 29.84
N ALA A 63 22.19 2.52 29.77
CA ALA A 63 22.15 1.82 28.51
C ALA A 63 20.78 2.06 27.87
N HIS A 64 20.76 2.50 26.61
CA HIS A 64 19.49 2.70 25.90
C HIS A 64 18.77 1.35 25.80
N VAL A 65 17.58 1.26 26.41
CA VAL A 65 16.71 0.09 26.29
C VAL A 65 16.17 0.07 24.87
N ARG A 66 16.31 -1.08 24.18
CA ARG A 66 15.73 -1.26 22.83
C ARG A 66 14.23 -0.96 22.86
N PRO A 67 13.69 -0.21 21.87
CA PRO A 67 12.26 0.04 21.79
C PRO A 67 11.49 -1.29 21.77
N LYS A 68 10.41 -1.37 22.56
CA LYS A 68 9.57 -2.57 22.64
C LYS A 68 9.06 -2.96 21.24
N GLU A 69 8.94 -4.26 21.00
CA GLU A 69 8.37 -4.75 19.74
C GLU A 69 6.89 -4.35 19.63
N GLN A 70 6.51 -3.84 18.47
CA GLN A 70 5.14 -3.45 18.18
C GLN A 70 4.41 -4.66 17.59
N LYS A 71 3.08 -4.75 17.77
CA LYS A 71 2.29 -5.82 17.16
C LYS A 71 2.34 -5.72 15.63
N ASN A 72 2.38 -6.86 14.95
CA ASN A 72 2.42 -6.97 13.49
C ASN A 72 3.56 -6.18 12.84
N SER A 73 4.74 -6.16 13.47
CA SER A 73 5.89 -5.36 13.01
C SER A 73 6.93 -6.14 12.21
N THR A 74 6.57 -7.33 11.71
CA THR A 74 7.47 -8.24 10.99
C THR A 74 6.74 -8.99 9.88
N SER A 75 7.39 -9.19 8.73
CA SER A 75 6.92 -10.05 7.65
C SER A 75 8.11 -10.60 6.85
N GLY A 76 8.26 -11.92 6.83
CA GLY A 76 9.45 -12.57 6.27
C GLY A 76 10.73 -12.09 6.96
N GLU A 77 11.66 -11.52 6.20
CA GLU A 77 12.90 -10.93 6.72
C GLU A 77 12.77 -9.44 7.06
N SER A 78 11.65 -8.79 6.71
CA SER A 78 11.44 -7.36 6.97
C SER A 78 10.93 -7.15 8.39
N LYS A 79 11.59 -6.26 9.15
CA LYS A 79 11.14 -5.80 10.47
C LYS A 79 10.98 -4.28 10.46
N TRP A 80 9.97 -3.76 11.14
CA TRP A 80 9.76 -2.31 11.24
C TRP A 80 9.39 -1.82 12.64
N TYR A 81 9.46 -0.51 12.81
CA TYR A 81 8.98 0.25 13.95
C TYR A 81 8.25 1.48 13.43
N SER A 82 7.02 1.70 13.87
CA SER A 82 6.20 2.84 13.47
C SER A 82 6.44 4.00 14.42
N ASP A 83 6.93 5.13 13.92
CA ASP A 83 7.20 6.34 14.70
C ASP A 83 7.11 7.61 13.84
N TRP A 84 6.77 8.75 14.44
CA TRP A 84 6.72 10.05 13.76
C TRP A 84 8.11 10.53 13.30
N THR A 85 9.18 10.00 13.89
CA THR A 85 10.58 10.29 13.51
C THR A 85 11.07 9.44 12.32
N TRP A 86 10.19 8.85 11.53
CA TRP A 86 10.54 7.99 10.39
C TRP A 86 11.37 8.69 9.29
N LEU A 87 11.32 10.02 9.21
CA LEU A 87 12.13 10.82 8.29
C LEU A 87 13.60 10.94 8.71
N TYR A 88 13.98 10.50 9.91
CA TYR A 88 15.40 10.42 10.26
C TYR A 88 16.11 9.50 9.26
N PRO A 89 17.30 9.89 8.77
CA PRO A 89 17.95 9.17 7.68
C PRO A 89 18.17 7.70 7.96
N PHE A 90 18.73 7.34 9.11
CA PHE A 90 19.02 5.95 9.47
C PHE A 90 18.10 5.44 10.56
N SER A 91 17.39 4.35 10.27
CA SER A 91 16.43 3.75 11.20
C SER A 91 17.10 3.23 12.48
N SER A 92 18.35 2.74 12.35
CA SER A 92 19.16 2.23 13.46
C SER A 92 19.43 3.26 14.56
N SER A 93 19.40 4.56 14.24
CA SER A 93 19.57 5.63 15.24
C SER A 93 18.42 5.67 16.25
N ILE A 94 17.25 5.12 15.89
CA ILE A 94 16.05 5.08 16.73
C ILE A 94 15.83 3.67 17.28
N THR A 95 15.93 2.65 16.42
CA THR A 95 15.63 1.25 16.79
C THR A 95 16.75 0.58 17.55
N LEU A 96 17.99 1.08 17.44
CA LEU A 96 19.22 0.41 17.88
C LEU A 96 19.40 -0.98 17.21
N ASP A 97 18.75 -1.20 16.08
CA ASP A 97 18.78 -2.42 15.27
C ASP A 97 18.92 -2.06 13.79
N GLU A 98 20.02 -2.46 13.17
CA GLU A 98 20.32 -2.19 11.76
C GLU A 98 19.33 -2.83 10.80
N ASN A 99 18.67 -3.92 11.20
CA ASN A 99 17.74 -4.67 10.34
C ASN A 99 16.26 -4.24 10.52
N ARG A 100 16.00 -3.20 11.31
CA ARG A 100 14.65 -2.71 11.61
C ARG A 100 14.46 -1.30 11.06
N SER A 101 13.57 -1.17 10.08
CA SER A 101 13.23 0.12 9.44
C SER A 101 12.24 0.92 10.29
N VAL A 102 12.43 2.23 10.43
CA VAL A 102 11.42 3.12 11.01
C VAL A 102 10.48 3.58 9.91
N LEU A 103 9.18 3.31 10.05
CA LEU A 103 8.13 3.67 9.09
C LEU A 103 7.21 4.74 9.69
N PRO A 104 6.52 5.56 8.86
CA PRO A 104 5.52 6.50 9.37
C PRO A 104 4.43 5.76 10.15
N PRO A 105 3.79 6.36 11.17
CA PRO A 105 2.64 5.74 11.82
C PRO A 105 1.59 5.32 10.81
N LEU A 106 0.95 4.19 11.05
CA LEU A 106 -0.12 3.73 10.18
C LEU A 106 -1.31 4.68 10.32
N ALA A 107 -1.74 5.28 9.21
CA ALA A 107 -2.91 6.14 9.20
C ALA A 107 -4.17 5.31 9.51
N ASP A 108 -5.04 5.84 10.36
CA ASP A 108 -6.32 5.21 10.59
C ASP A 108 -7.22 5.37 9.37
N ARG A 109 -7.90 4.30 8.97
CA ARG A 109 -8.76 4.26 7.79
C ARG A 109 -10.21 4.32 8.25
N PRO A 110 -10.96 5.39 7.93
CA PRO A 110 -12.37 5.42 8.29
C PRO A 110 -13.13 4.32 7.57
N VAL A 111 -14.11 3.77 8.27
CA VAL A 111 -14.89 2.65 7.79
C VAL A 111 -15.93 3.12 6.78
N VAL A 112 -16.01 2.41 5.66
CA VAL A 112 -17.07 2.55 4.66
C VAL A 112 -17.85 1.24 4.62
N TYR A 113 -19.14 1.34 4.89
CA TYR A 113 -20.08 0.25 4.92
C TYR A 113 -20.82 0.14 3.61
N THR A 114 -21.11 -1.07 3.19
CA THR A 114 -22.17 -1.36 2.21
C THR A 114 -23.08 -2.43 2.77
N TYR A 115 -24.37 -2.37 2.45
CA TYR A 115 -25.30 -3.46 2.77
C TYR A 115 -25.47 -4.36 1.55
N TYR A 116 -25.33 -5.67 1.74
CA TYR A 116 -25.58 -6.66 0.69
C TYR A 116 -26.23 -7.90 1.26
N GLU A 117 -27.31 -8.35 0.62
CA GLU A 117 -28.00 -9.57 0.96
C GLU A 117 -28.15 -10.45 -0.30
N PRO A 118 -27.65 -11.70 -0.27
CA PRO A 118 -27.68 -12.57 -1.44
C PRO A 118 -29.10 -13.05 -1.72
N ASN A 119 -29.54 -12.90 -2.98
CA ASN A 119 -30.80 -13.46 -3.43
C ASN A 119 -30.68 -14.99 -3.51
N LYS A 120 -31.41 -15.69 -2.63
CA LYS A 120 -31.44 -17.16 -2.60
C LYS A 120 -31.91 -17.72 -3.95
N GLY A 121 -31.08 -18.51 -4.63
CA GLY A 121 -31.51 -19.38 -5.72
C GLY A 121 -30.82 -19.24 -7.08
N ASN A 122 -29.82 -18.36 -7.26
CA ASN A 122 -29.07 -18.29 -8.52
C ASN A 122 -27.57 -18.03 -8.31
N GLY A 123 -26.78 -19.11 -8.28
CA GLY A 123 -25.34 -19.07 -7.99
C GLY A 123 -24.48 -18.27 -8.99
N GLU A 124 -24.94 -18.06 -10.23
CA GLU A 124 -24.21 -17.23 -11.20
C GLU A 124 -24.38 -15.73 -10.93
N ASN A 125 -25.57 -15.32 -10.49
CA ASN A 125 -25.81 -13.94 -10.07
C ASN A 125 -25.02 -13.61 -8.80
N GLU A 126 -24.91 -14.57 -7.87
CA GLU A 126 -24.06 -14.45 -6.69
C GLU A 126 -22.58 -14.25 -7.06
N ASP A 127 -22.07 -14.97 -8.06
CA ASP A 127 -20.68 -14.79 -8.56
C ASP A 127 -20.48 -13.39 -9.14
N ALA A 128 -21.41 -12.90 -9.95
CA ALA A 128 -21.33 -11.55 -10.51
C ALA A 128 -21.38 -10.46 -9.43
N ASP A 129 -22.27 -10.60 -8.44
CA ASP A 129 -22.35 -9.70 -7.30
C ASP A 129 -21.08 -9.75 -6.45
N ALA A 130 -20.52 -10.95 -6.25
CA ALA A 130 -19.27 -11.13 -5.51
C ALA A 130 -18.10 -10.40 -6.17
N ARG A 131 -18.00 -10.45 -7.50
CA ARG A 131 -16.98 -9.70 -8.27
C ARG A 131 -17.19 -8.19 -8.14
N MET A 132 -18.43 -7.71 -8.16
CA MET A 132 -18.72 -6.29 -7.94
C MET A 132 -18.28 -5.83 -6.54
N LEU A 133 -18.61 -6.61 -5.51
CA LEU A 133 -18.21 -6.31 -4.12
C LEU A 133 -16.70 -6.34 -3.94
N LEU A 134 -15.98 -7.26 -4.59
CA LEU A 134 -14.52 -7.28 -4.59
C LEU A 134 -13.94 -6.02 -5.25
N ALA A 135 -14.48 -5.61 -6.42
CA ALA A 135 -14.09 -4.37 -7.08
C ALA A 135 -14.36 -3.15 -6.18
N TRP A 136 -15.51 -3.12 -5.50
CA TRP A 136 -15.90 -2.07 -4.57
C TRP A 136 -14.92 -1.99 -3.38
N ARG A 137 -14.64 -3.13 -2.73
CA ARG A 137 -13.66 -3.23 -1.64
C ARG A 137 -12.29 -2.70 -2.07
N ARG A 138 -11.82 -3.16 -3.23
CA ARG A 138 -10.54 -2.74 -3.79
C ARG A 138 -10.46 -1.24 -4.03
N ALA A 139 -11.48 -0.67 -4.68
CA ALA A 139 -11.53 0.75 -5.01
C ALA A 139 -11.55 1.64 -3.75
N TRP A 140 -12.38 1.32 -2.76
CA TRP A 140 -12.44 2.07 -1.51
C TRP A 140 -11.17 1.91 -0.66
N TYR A 141 -10.60 0.71 -0.60
CA TYR A 141 -9.34 0.45 0.11
C TYR A 141 -8.19 1.28 -0.48
N ALA A 142 -8.07 1.34 -1.81
CA ALA A 142 -7.05 2.14 -2.49
C ALA A 142 -7.17 3.66 -2.20
N LYS A 143 -8.36 4.15 -1.83
CA LYS A 143 -8.62 5.56 -1.49
C LYS A 143 -8.47 5.89 0.01
N GLY A 144 -7.98 4.95 0.81
CA GLY A 144 -7.69 5.18 2.22
C GLY A 144 -8.85 4.84 3.17
N PHE A 145 -9.86 4.12 2.71
CA PHE A 145 -10.99 3.67 3.54
C PHE A 145 -10.86 2.21 3.93
N ARG A 146 -11.60 1.78 4.95
CA ARG A 146 -11.74 0.39 5.37
C ARG A 146 -13.12 -0.12 4.95
N PRO A 147 -13.23 -0.91 3.88
CA PRO A 147 -14.52 -1.38 3.40
C PRO A 147 -15.04 -2.54 4.25
N VAL A 148 -16.32 -2.50 4.60
CA VAL A 148 -17.02 -3.52 5.41
C VAL A 148 -18.37 -3.82 4.78
N ILE A 149 -18.71 -5.10 4.67
CA ILE A 149 -20.00 -5.54 4.10
C ILE A 149 -20.92 -5.93 5.25
N LEU A 150 -22.03 -5.22 5.37
CA LEU A 150 -23.10 -5.46 6.31
C LEU A 150 -24.15 -6.38 5.70
N SER A 151 -24.80 -7.15 6.56
CA SER A 151 -25.83 -8.11 6.23
C SER A 151 -27.06 -7.90 7.11
N HIS A 152 -28.07 -8.74 6.90
CA HIS A 152 -29.26 -8.77 7.74
C HIS A 152 -28.92 -9.06 9.22
N ALA A 153 -27.82 -9.74 9.53
CA ALA A 153 -27.43 -10.04 10.91
C ALA A 153 -27.17 -8.74 11.71
N GLU A 154 -26.44 -7.79 11.14
CA GLU A 154 -26.17 -6.49 11.77
C GLU A 154 -27.45 -5.66 11.91
N ALA A 155 -28.41 -5.80 10.99
CA ALA A 155 -29.71 -5.14 11.10
C ALA A 155 -30.55 -5.69 12.26
N MET A 156 -30.52 -7.01 12.49
CA MET A 156 -31.24 -7.68 13.59
C MET A 156 -30.75 -7.29 14.98
N ASP A 157 -29.45 -7.02 15.10
CA ASP A 157 -28.83 -6.64 16.37
C ASP A 157 -29.11 -5.17 16.75
N ASN A 158 -29.71 -4.38 15.85
CA ASN A 158 -30.10 -3.01 16.13
C ASN A 158 -31.30 -2.94 17.09
N GLN A 159 -31.24 -2.04 18.08
CA GLN A 159 -32.31 -1.82 19.07
C GLN A 159 -33.67 -1.42 18.45
N LEU A 160 -33.67 -0.83 17.26
CA LEU A 160 -34.86 -0.39 16.54
C LEU A 160 -35.46 -1.48 15.62
N TYR A 161 -34.82 -2.65 15.50
CA TYR A 161 -35.28 -3.73 14.63
C TYR A 161 -36.72 -4.17 14.96
N GLU A 162 -37.02 -4.39 16.24
CA GLU A 162 -38.35 -4.78 16.72
C GLU A 162 -39.43 -3.72 16.46
N ALA A 163 -39.04 -2.44 16.34
CA ALA A 163 -39.99 -1.40 15.97
C ALA A 163 -40.36 -1.49 14.47
N VAL A 164 -39.39 -1.76 13.60
CA VAL A 164 -39.61 -1.97 12.16
C VAL A 164 -40.42 -3.23 11.90
N GLN A 165 -40.14 -4.34 12.61
CA GLN A 165 -40.92 -5.59 12.47
C GLN A 165 -42.40 -5.40 12.85
N ARG A 166 -42.69 -4.60 13.88
CA ARG A 166 -44.08 -4.27 14.26
C ARG A 166 -44.80 -3.48 13.18
N ILE A 167 -44.13 -2.53 12.53
CA ILE A 167 -44.69 -1.78 11.39
C ILE A 167 -44.97 -2.71 10.22
N LYS A 168 -44.05 -3.62 9.91
CA LYS A 168 -44.21 -4.59 8.83
C LYS A 168 -45.43 -5.52 9.04
N GLN A 169 -45.77 -5.83 10.29
CA GLN A 169 -46.91 -6.68 10.65
C GLN A 169 -48.24 -5.91 10.69
N ASP A 170 -48.22 -4.58 10.62
CA ASP A 170 -49.43 -3.76 10.66
C ASP A 170 -50.18 -3.88 9.31
N PRO A 171 -51.40 -4.45 9.29
CA PRO A 171 -52.16 -4.63 8.05
C PRO A 171 -52.61 -3.31 7.43
N THR A 172 -52.54 -2.19 8.16
CA THR A 172 -52.87 -0.85 7.66
C THR A 172 -51.68 -0.15 7.00
N LYS A 173 -50.49 -0.75 7.05
CA LYS A 173 -49.27 -0.20 6.45
C LYS A 173 -48.74 -1.16 5.40
N LYS A 174 -48.61 -0.69 4.16
CA LYS A 174 -48.03 -1.48 3.09
C LYS A 174 -46.51 -1.36 3.11
N PHE A 175 -45.84 -2.42 3.53
CA PHE A 175 -44.38 -2.49 3.56
C PHE A 175 -43.85 -3.13 2.27
N SER A 176 -43.33 -2.33 1.33
CA SER A 176 -42.77 -2.84 0.08
C SER A 176 -41.41 -3.53 0.30
N PRO A 177 -41.03 -4.51 -0.53
CA PRO A 177 -39.71 -5.17 -0.44
C PRO A 177 -38.54 -4.17 -0.56
N GLU A 178 -38.70 -3.12 -1.36
CA GLU A 178 -37.70 -2.06 -1.54
C GLU A 178 -37.53 -1.23 -0.27
N LEU A 179 -38.65 -0.86 0.37
CA LEU A 179 -38.63 -0.13 1.63
C LEU A 179 -38.06 -0.99 2.76
N GLU A 180 -38.37 -2.29 2.79
CA GLU A 180 -37.81 -3.25 3.73
C GLU A 180 -36.28 -3.32 3.64
N SER A 181 -35.77 -3.50 2.42
CA SER A 181 -34.34 -3.53 2.16
C SER A 181 -33.65 -2.23 2.59
N ASP A 182 -34.29 -1.07 2.35
CA ASP A 182 -33.74 0.22 2.76
C ASP A 182 -33.74 0.38 4.29
N PHE A 183 -34.79 -0.02 5.00
CA PHE A 183 -34.81 -0.03 6.46
C PHE A 183 -33.72 -0.92 7.05
N PHE A 184 -33.54 -2.14 6.55
CA PHE A 184 -32.50 -3.04 7.06
C PHE A 184 -31.10 -2.51 6.78
N ARG A 185 -30.87 -1.90 5.61
CA ARG A 185 -29.63 -1.20 5.30
C ARG A 185 -29.33 -0.09 6.32
N TRP A 186 -30.32 0.73 6.66
CA TRP A 186 -30.15 1.81 7.63
C TRP A 186 -29.99 1.30 9.06
N LEU A 187 -30.72 0.25 9.47
CA LEU A 187 -30.57 -0.40 10.78
C LEU A 187 -29.18 -1.01 10.95
N ALA A 188 -28.67 -1.71 9.94
CA ALA A 188 -27.33 -2.26 9.95
C ALA A 188 -26.28 -1.14 10.11
N TRP A 189 -26.45 -0.03 9.39
CA TRP A 189 -25.56 1.12 9.53
C TRP A 189 -25.64 1.76 10.93
N GLY A 190 -26.85 1.95 11.46
CA GLY A 190 -27.08 2.48 12.80
C GLY A 190 -26.50 1.61 13.91
N GLN A 191 -26.44 0.29 13.70
CA GLN A 191 -25.81 -0.67 14.62
C GLN A 191 -24.28 -0.52 14.64
N MET A 192 -23.67 -0.28 13.48
CA MET A 192 -22.22 -0.03 13.40
C MET A 192 -21.83 1.34 13.96
N GLY A 193 -22.77 2.28 14.00
CA GLY A 193 -22.60 3.57 14.64
C GLY A 193 -22.13 4.65 13.66
N THR A 194 -20.82 4.90 13.60
CA THR A 194 -20.25 6.02 12.83
C THR A 194 -19.54 5.53 11.57
N GLY A 195 -19.68 6.26 10.47
CA GLY A 195 -18.92 6.03 9.25
C GLY A 195 -19.65 6.46 8.00
N LEU A 196 -19.23 5.87 6.87
CA LEU A 196 -19.83 6.10 5.57
C LEU A 196 -20.73 4.92 5.20
N LEU A 197 -21.92 5.15 4.68
CA LEU A 197 -22.77 4.12 4.09
C LEU A 197 -22.85 4.36 2.59
N ALA A 198 -22.19 3.51 1.81
CA ALA A 198 -22.22 3.55 0.36
C ALA A 198 -23.07 2.40 -0.22
N ASP A 199 -23.76 2.65 -1.33
CA ASP A 199 -24.28 1.58 -2.16
C ASP A 199 -23.08 0.81 -2.78
N TRP A 200 -23.18 -0.51 -2.89
CA TRP A 200 -22.15 -1.37 -3.48
C TRP A 200 -21.87 -1.08 -4.97
N ARG A 201 -22.71 -0.24 -5.61
CA ARG A 201 -22.51 0.31 -6.96
C ARG A 201 -21.99 1.76 -6.96
N CYS A 202 -21.57 2.29 -5.80
CA CYS A 202 -20.96 3.61 -5.68
C CYS A 202 -19.43 3.49 -5.49
N PHE A 203 -18.66 4.12 -6.38
CA PHE A 203 -17.21 3.99 -6.48
C PHE A 203 -16.49 5.33 -6.36
N PRO A 204 -15.33 5.39 -5.66
CA PRO A 204 -14.55 6.62 -5.52
C PRO A 204 -13.64 6.83 -6.74
N MET A 205 -14.21 7.40 -7.80
CA MET A 205 -13.56 7.66 -9.09
C MET A 205 -12.93 9.06 -9.16
N ALA A 206 -11.98 9.34 -8.26
CA ALA A 206 -11.15 10.54 -8.25
C ALA A 206 -9.71 10.24 -7.82
N LYS A 207 -8.83 11.25 -7.83
CA LYS A 207 -7.47 11.11 -7.27
C LYS A 207 -7.49 10.83 -5.77
N TYR A 208 -6.38 10.31 -5.23
CA TYR A 208 -6.27 10.04 -3.80
C TYR A 208 -6.41 11.33 -2.97
N ASP A 209 -5.79 12.41 -3.43
CA ASP A 209 -5.74 13.75 -2.82
C ASP A 209 -6.95 14.63 -3.15
N ASP A 210 -7.99 14.07 -3.77
CA ASP A 210 -9.25 14.78 -4.02
C ASP A 210 -9.81 15.40 -2.73
N GLU A 211 -10.34 16.63 -2.83
CA GLU A 211 -10.77 17.41 -1.67
C GLU A 211 -11.86 16.71 -0.86
N LEU A 212 -12.84 16.11 -1.55
CA LEU A 212 -13.94 15.40 -0.90
C LEU A 212 -13.44 14.11 -0.25
N LEU A 213 -12.67 13.30 -0.96
CA LEU A 213 -12.14 12.05 -0.38
C LEU A 213 -11.23 12.34 0.83
N SER A 214 -10.45 13.42 0.76
CA SER A 214 -9.64 13.90 1.88
C SER A 214 -10.48 14.37 3.05
N TYR A 215 -11.61 15.03 2.79
CA TYR A 215 -12.57 15.41 3.82
C TYR A 215 -13.23 14.20 4.48
N LEU A 216 -13.71 13.23 3.68
CA LEU A 216 -14.32 12.01 4.18
C LEU A 216 -13.34 11.16 5.00
N ARG A 217 -12.05 11.19 4.68
CA ARG A 217 -11.01 10.52 5.48
C ARG A 217 -10.81 11.12 6.88
N ARG A 218 -11.27 12.35 7.11
CA ARG A 218 -11.22 12.99 8.44
C ARG A 218 -12.40 12.61 9.34
N GLY A 219 -13.44 11.98 8.80
CA GLY A 219 -14.64 11.55 9.52
C GLY A 219 -15.89 12.37 9.18
N ALA A 220 -17.05 11.85 9.60
CA ALA A 220 -18.35 12.49 9.41
C ALA A 220 -18.55 13.67 10.38
N VAL A 221 -19.48 14.56 10.04
CA VAL A 221 -19.85 15.68 10.92
C VAL A 221 -20.91 15.20 11.92
N PRO A 222 -20.78 15.50 13.22
CA PRO A 222 -21.68 14.98 14.26
C PRO A 222 -23.10 15.57 14.23
N THR A 223 -23.35 16.62 13.46
CA THR A 223 -24.59 17.43 13.60
C THR A 223 -25.67 17.11 12.58
N HIS A 224 -25.37 16.33 11.54
CA HIS A 224 -26.32 15.99 10.48
C HIS A 224 -25.77 14.84 9.65
N ILE A 225 -26.65 14.20 8.87
CA ILE A 225 -26.25 13.22 7.87
C ILE A 225 -25.88 13.97 6.60
N THR A 226 -24.62 13.85 6.15
CA THR A 226 -24.20 14.37 4.85
C THR A 226 -24.67 13.42 3.75
N ARG A 227 -25.31 13.97 2.73
CA ARG A 227 -25.65 13.29 1.47
C ARG A 227 -25.11 14.09 0.30
N PHE A 228 -25.02 13.46 -0.87
CA PHE A 228 -24.43 14.09 -2.05
C PHE A 228 -25.43 14.29 -3.18
N ASP A 229 -25.37 15.47 -3.79
CA ASP A 229 -26.18 15.84 -4.96
C ASP A 229 -26.03 14.79 -6.07
N HIS A 230 -27.15 14.45 -6.71
CA HIS A 230 -27.24 13.50 -7.81
C HIS A 230 -26.80 12.04 -7.51
N LEU A 231 -26.42 11.72 -6.26
CA LEU A 231 -26.13 10.34 -5.85
C LEU A 231 -27.34 9.62 -5.23
N GLY A 232 -28.39 10.35 -4.84
CA GLY A 232 -29.56 9.74 -4.17
C GLY A 232 -29.15 8.91 -2.95
N ASN A 233 -29.38 7.60 -3.01
CA ASN A 233 -29.00 6.62 -1.97
C ASN A 233 -27.55 6.12 -2.06
N GLY A 234 -26.71 6.71 -2.93
CA GLY A 234 -25.39 6.21 -3.27
C GLY A 234 -24.34 6.35 -2.17
N LEU A 235 -24.36 7.42 -1.39
CA LEU A 235 -23.45 7.63 -0.26
C LEU A 235 -24.05 8.53 0.82
N PHE A 236 -23.93 8.11 2.07
CA PHE A 236 -24.21 8.90 3.27
C PHE A 236 -22.98 8.94 4.18
N ALA A 237 -22.80 10.04 4.90
CA ALA A 237 -21.85 10.15 6.01
C ALA A 237 -22.59 10.62 7.25
N GLY A 238 -22.41 9.95 8.39
CA GLY A 238 -23.12 10.29 9.61
C GLY A 238 -22.51 9.65 10.85
N GLU A 239 -22.92 10.17 12.00
CA GLU A 239 -22.62 9.60 13.31
C GLU A 239 -23.83 8.86 13.89
N SER A 240 -23.54 7.94 14.81
CA SER A 240 -24.53 7.01 15.38
C SER A 240 -25.81 7.68 15.89
N ASN A 241 -25.70 8.84 16.56
CA ASN A 241 -26.85 9.53 17.12
C ASN A 241 -27.80 10.03 16.02
N GLU A 242 -27.27 10.76 15.04
CA GLU A 242 -28.05 11.31 13.93
C GLU A 242 -28.68 10.20 13.07
N ILE A 243 -27.95 9.10 12.84
CA ILE A 243 -28.47 7.94 12.10
C ILE A 243 -29.65 7.31 12.83
N ASN A 244 -29.51 7.04 14.13
CA ASN A 244 -30.57 6.40 14.90
C ASN A 244 -31.79 7.31 15.10
N GLU A 245 -31.60 8.63 15.25
CA GLU A 245 -32.72 9.58 15.27
C GLU A 245 -33.44 9.64 13.91
N ALA A 246 -32.71 9.65 12.79
CA ALA A 246 -33.31 9.58 11.46
C ALA A 246 -34.14 8.30 11.26
N ILE A 247 -33.66 7.15 11.74
CA ILE A 247 -34.42 5.88 11.69
C ILE A 247 -35.70 5.97 12.54
N LYS A 248 -35.61 6.51 13.76
CA LYS A 248 -36.79 6.68 14.63
C LYS A 248 -37.84 7.59 14.00
N GLU A 249 -37.42 8.65 13.33
CA GLU A 249 -38.35 9.55 12.64
C GLU A 249 -38.98 8.86 11.43
N ALA A 250 -38.19 8.16 10.63
CA ALA A 250 -38.70 7.39 9.49
C ALA A 250 -39.78 6.38 9.91
N ILE A 251 -39.57 5.66 11.02
CA ILE A 251 -40.53 4.72 11.63
C ILE A 251 -41.89 5.38 11.92
N ARG A 252 -41.89 6.65 12.37
CA ARG A 252 -43.13 7.38 12.69
C ARG A 252 -43.89 7.80 11.44
N GLN A 253 -43.18 8.10 10.36
CA GLN A 253 -43.75 8.65 9.13
C GLN A 253 -44.22 7.57 8.13
N VAL A 254 -43.93 6.28 8.35
CA VAL A 254 -44.32 5.21 7.41
C VAL A 254 -45.82 5.18 7.16
N ASP A 255 -46.20 5.27 5.89
CA ASP A 255 -47.56 5.16 5.37
C ASP A 255 -47.67 4.14 4.20
N GLU A 256 -48.84 4.02 3.58
CA GLU A 256 -49.09 3.09 2.46
C GLU A 256 -48.38 3.46 1.14
N HIS A 257 -47.87 4.68 1.01
CA HIS A 257 -47.26 5.22 -0.22
C HIS A 257 -45.74 5.31 -0.15
N SER A 258 -45.16 5.03 1.01
CA SER A 258 -43.74 5.12 1.30
C SER A 258 -42.93 4.09 0.49
N ASN A 259 -41.93 4.55 -0.27
CA ASN A 259 -41.08 3.64 -1.09
C ASN A 259 -39.61 3.67 -0.70
N SER A 260 -39.14 4.68 0.05
CA SER A 260 -37.74 4.77 0.48
C SER A 260 -37.55 5.52 1.80
N MET A 261 -36.40 5.28 2.46
CA MET A 261 -36.03 6.01 3.68
C MET A 261 -35.86 7.51 3.43
N LEU A 262 -35.42 7.91 2.23
CA LEU A 262 -35.23 9.32 1.87
C LEU A 262 -36.53 10.13 1.81
N GLU A 263 -37.65 9.47 1.51
CA GLU A 263 -38.98 10.10 1.53
C GLU A 263 -39.50 10.29 2.94
N LEU A 264 -39.08 9.41 3.87
CA LEU A 264 -39.55 9.34 5.24
C LEU A 264 -38.77 10.24 6.21
N ILE A 265 -37.49 10.47 5.95
CA ILE A 265 -36.63 11.28 6.82
C ILE A 265 -36.78 12.78 6.45
N PRO A 266 -37.11 13.67 7.41
CA PRO A 266 -37.20 15.10 7.16
C PRO A 266 -35.91 15.71 6.61
N ALA A 267 -36.04 16.70 5.73
CA ALA A 267 -34.90 17.31 5.05
C ALA A 267 -33.89 17.99 6.00
N GLU A 268 -34.32 18.42 7.19
CA GLU A 268 -33.45 19.02 8.20
C GLU A 268 -32.38 18.07 8.77
N HIS A 269 -32.58 16.75 8.70
CA HIS A 269 -31.55 15.78 9.08
C HIS A 269 -30.43 15.65 8.05
N PHE A 270 -30.63 16.19 6.84
CA PHE A 270 -29.68 16.07 5.74
C PHE A 270 -29.00 17.39 5.42
N LYS A 271 -27.67 17.33 5.28
CA LYS A 271 -26.91 18.35 4.55
C LYS A 271 -26.52 17.80 3.19
N THR A 272 -26.87 18.51 2.13
CA THR A 272 -26.55 18.09 0.76
C THR A 272 -25.30 18.80 0.27
N GLU A 273 -24.32 18.03 -0.20
CA GLU A 273 -23.05 18.53 -0.72
C GLU A 273 -22.85 18.09 -2.19
N LYS A 274 -22.08 18.88 -2.96
CA LYS A 274 -21.76 18.53 -4.34
C LYS A 274 -20.52 17.67 -4.40
N SER A 275 -20.50 16.70 -5.32
CA SER A 275 -19.36 15.83 -5.54
C SER A 275 -19.16 15.55 -7.02
N THR A 276 -17.91 15.61 -7.46
CA THR A 276 -17.47 15.02 -8.74
C THR A 276 -16.61 13.78 -8.51
N SER A 277 -16.44 13.35 -7.26
CA SER A 277 -15.45 12.35 -6.87
C SER A 277 -16.00 10.93 -6.82
N LEU A 278 -17.32 10.80 -6.89
CA LEU A 278 -18.06 9.56 -6.66
C LEU A 278 -18.91 9.21 -7.87
N ALA A 279 -18.70 8.02 -8.42
CA ALA A 279 -19.49 7.47 -9.51
C ALA A 279 -20.54 6.51 -8.95
N PHE A 280 -21.83 6.76 -9.23
CA PHE A 280 -22.90 5.87 -8.81
C PHE A 280 -23.64 5.25 -10.00
N TYR A 281 -23.56 3.93 -10.11
CA TYR A 281 -24.21 3.15 -11.17
C TYR A 281 -25.61 2.72 -10.73
N SER A 282 -26.48 3.69 -10.46
CA SER A 282 -27.88 3.43 -10.12
C SER A 282 -28.64 2.81 -11.31
N PRO A 283 -29.76 2.08 -11.08
CA PRO A 283 -30.55 1.53 -12.17
C PRO A 283 -31.01 2.60 -13.17
N SER A 284 -31.43 3.77 -12.68
CA SER A 284 -31.82 4.90 -13.54
C SER A 284 -30.64 5.46 -14.33
N MET A 285 -29.45 5.55 -13.72
CA MET A 285 -28.23 5.97 -14.39
C MET A 285 -27.85 5.02 -15.52
N ILE A 286 -27.92 3.71 -15.26
CA ILE A 286 -27.59 2.67 -16.24
C ILE A 286 -28.53 2.73 -17.45
N THR A 287 -29.85 2.82 -17.20
CA THR A 287 -30.83 2.92 -18.29
C THR A 287 -30.64 4.18 -19.14
N ASN A 288 -30.27 5.29 -18.53
CA ASN A 288 -30.16 6.57 -19.23
C ASN A 288 -28.82 6.74 -19.97
N GLN A 289 -27.69 6.34 -19.37
CA GLN A 289 -26.35 6.58 -19.93
C GLN A 289 -25.77 5.36 -20.66
N TYR A 290 -26.21 4.15 -20.33
CA TYR A 290 -25.65 2.90 -20.85
C TYR A 290 -26.75 1.95 -21.36
N PRO A 291 -27.54 2.34 -22.37
CA PRO A 291 -28.73 1.60 -22.80
C PRO A 291 -28.43 0.15 -23.25
N MET A 292 -27.30 -0.09 -23.93
CA MET A 292 -26.89 -1.44 -24.32
C MET A 292 -26.64 -2.35 -23.10
N LEU A 293 -26.06 -1.80 -22.04
CA LEU A 293 -25.84 -2.55 -20.80
C LEU A 293 -27.17 -2.81 -20.08
N ALA A 294 -28.06 -1.82 -20.08
CA ALA A 294 -29.41 -1.97 -19.52
C ALA A 294 -30.18 -3.11 -20.22
N GLU A 295 -30.15 -3.17 -21.55
CA GLU A 295 -30.75 -4.25 -22.33
C GLU A 295 -30.10 -5.61 -22.02
N LYS A 296 -28.77 -5.66 -21.89
CA LYS A 296 -28.05 -6.89 -21.52
C LYS A 296 -28.43 -7.39 -20.13
N ILE A 297 -28.59 -6.50 -19.15
CA ILE A 297 -29.02 -6.85 -17.79
C ILE A 297 -30.43 -7.46 -17.78
N VAL A 298 -31.33 -6.95 -18.64
CA VAL A 298 -32.70 -7.48 -18.74
C VAL A 298 -32.73 -8.82 -19.48
N SER A 299 -31.98 -8.95 -20.57
CA SER A 299 -31.96 -10.16 -21.41
C SER A 299 -31.16 -11.32 -20.81
N SER A 300 -30.04 -11.03 -20.16
CA SER A 300 -29.13 -12.01 -19.56
C SER A 300 -28.58 -11.45 -18.23
N PRO A 301 -29.30 -11.62 -17.10
CA PRO A 301 -28.95 -10.95 -15.85
C PRO A 301 -27.54 -11.23 -15.34
N SER A 302 -27.05 -12.48 -15.41
CA SER A 302 -25.72 -12.83 -14.91
C SER A 302 -24.62 -12.22 -15.79
N GLU A 303 -24.75 -12.30 -17.12
CA GLU A 303 -23.78 -11.72 -18.06
C GLU A 303 -23.83 -10.19 -18.09
N GLY A 304 -25.02 -9.60 -17.94
CA GLY A 304 -25.20 -8.15 -17.83
C GLY A 304 -24.55 -7.59 -16.56
N LYS A 305 -24.70 -8.28 -15.42
CA LYS A 305 -23.99 -7.93 -14.17
C LYS A 305 -22.48 -8.05 -14.33
N ARG A 306 -21.96 -9.11 -14.96
CA ARG A 306 -20.52 -9.24 -15.25
C ARG A 306 -20.02 -8.11 -16.16
N ALA A 307 -20.76 -7.78 -17.22
CA ALA A 307 -20.43 -6.65 -18.09
C ALA A 307 -20.41 -5.31 -17.34
N LEU A 308 -21.30 -5.12 -16.36
CA LEU A 308 -21.28 -3.94 -15.49
C LEU A 308 -20.00 -3.91 -14.63
N VAL A 309 -19.57 -5.04 -14.05
CA VAL A 309 -18.30 -5.13 -13.30
C VAL A 309 -17.11 -4.76 -14.19
N ASP A 310 -17.06 -5.31 -15.41
CA ASP A 310 -15.97 -5.04 -16.34
C ASP A 310 -15.94 -3.55 -16.76
N MET A 311 -17.12 -2.96 -17.02
CA MET A 311 -17.26 -1.53 -17.31
C MET A 311 -16.81 -0.65 -16.14
N VAL A 312 -17.21 -0.98 -14.91
CA VAL A 312 -16.78 -0.26 -13.69
C VAL A 312 -15.25 -0.33 -13.54
N ASN A 313 -14.65 -1.50 -13.76
CA ASN A 313 -13.21 -1.66 -13.70
C ASN A 313 -12.50 -0.82 -14.78
N SER A 314 -13.02 -0.79 -16.00
CA SER A 314 -12.53 0.06 -17.08
C SER A 314 -12.61 1.54 -16.72
N HIS A 315 -13.72 1.97 -16.12
CA HIS A 315 -13.87 3.35 -15.64
C HIS A 315 -12.87 3.69 -14.53
N LEU A 316 -12.63 2.82 -13.55
CA LEU A 316 -11.61 3.02 -12.51
C LEU A 316 -10.21 3.17 -13.12
N HIS A 317 -9.88 2.30 -14.07
CA HIS A 317 -8.60 2.32 -14.79
C HIS A 317 -8.45 3.60 -15.64
N ASN A 318 -9.50 4.00 -16.36
CA ASN A 318 -9.51 5.23 -17.15
C ASN A 318 -9.39 6.48 -16.26
N THR A 319 -10.03 6.50 -15.09
CA THR A 319 -9.86 7.55 -14.09
C THR A 319 -8.40 7.63 -13.60
N PHE A 320 -7.74 6.49 -13.40
CA PHE A 320 -6.31 6.47 -13.08
C PHE A 320 -5.47 7.08 -14.21
N GLN A 321 -5.69 6.69 -15.47
CA GLN A 321 -4.95 7.24 -16.60
C GLN A 321 -5.16 8.76 -16.74
N ASN A 322 -6.41 9.23 -16.62
CA ASN A 322 -6.76 10.65 -16.67
C ASN A 322 -6.22 11.46 -15.49
N SER A 323 -5.90 10.80 -14.38
CA SER A 323 -5.24 11.44 -13.24
C SER A 323 -3.79 11.84 -13.53
N PHE A 324 -3.15 11.20 -14.51
CA PHE A 324 -1.73 11.41 -14.84
C PHE A 324 -1.54 11.81 -16.31
N PRO A 325 -1.94 13.04 -16.69
CA PRO A 325 -1.92 13.48 -18.08
C PRO A 325 -0.51 13.53 -18.69
N ALA A 326 0.53 13.67 -17.87
CA ALA A 326 1.92 13.63 -18.33
C ALA A 326 2.49 12.21 -18.42
N GLY A 327 1.74 11.20 -17.97
CA GLY A 327 2.01 9.79 -18.18
C GLY A 327 2.62 9.05 -16.99
N ILE A 328 3.31 7.95 -17.29
CA ILE A 328 3.98 7.10 -16.29
C ILE A 328 5.50 7.23 -16.45
N ALA A 329 6.20 7.50 -15.36
CA ALA A 329 7.65 7.49 -15.31
C ALA A 329 8.15 6.21 -14.63
N VAL A 330 8.96 5.43 -15.34
CA VAL A 330 9.65 4.26 -14.78
C VAL A 330 11.12 4.63 -14.59
N LEU A 331 11.55 4.84 -13.35
CA LEU A 331 12.90 5.34 -13.09
C LEU A 331 13.98 4.38 -13.63
N LYS A 332 14.90 4.89 -14.43
CA LYS A 332 16.09 4.17 -14.94
C LYS A 332 17.35 4.99 -14.66
N PRO A 333 17.86 4.99 -13.41
CA PRO A 333 18.99 5.84 -13.02
C PRO A 333 20.26 5.56 -13.81
N PHE A 334 20.50 4.29 -14.16
CA PHE A 334 21.67 3.86 -14.92
C PHE A 334 21.23 3.28 -16.27
N PRO A 335 21.39 3.99 -17.39
CA PRO A 335 20.91 3.48 -18.68
C PRO A 335 21.65 2.21 -19.15
N GLU A 336 22.92 2.07 -18.79
CA GLU A 336 23.77 0.94 -19.13
C GLU A 336 23.72 -0.18 -18.09
N LYS A 337 23.72 -1.44 -18.53
CA LYS A 337 23.88 -2.65 -17.69
C LYS A 337 22.85 -2.83 -16.58
N THR A 338 21.69 -2.17 -16.64
CA THR A 338 20.62 -2.32 -15.64
C THR A 338 19.23 -2.51 -16.24
N THR A 339 19.16 -2.92 -17.51
CA THR A 339 17.88 -3.20 -18.18
C THR A 339 17.09 -4.27 -17.43
N ALA A 340 17.76 -5.34 -16.97
CA ALA A 340 17.12 -6.41 -16.20
C ALA A 340 16.49 -5.94 -14.87
N LEU A 341 17.00 -4.85 -14.29
CA LEU A 341 16.44 -4.27 -13.06
C LEU A 341 15.08 -3.61 -13.29
N ILE A 342 14.91 -2.97 -14.46
CA ILE A 342 13.78 -2.08 -14.74
C ILE A 342 12.72 -2.74 -15.62
N GLU A 343 13.08 -3.78 -16.38
CA GLU A 343 12.18 -4.45 -17.32
C GLU A 343 10.84 -4.92 -16.71
N PRO A 344 10.78 -5.55 -15.51
CA PRO A 344 9.50 -5.91 -14.90
C PRO A 344 8.61 -4.70 -14.59
N SER A 345 9.19 -3.60 -14.12
CA SER A 345 8.46 -2.35 -13.86
C SER A 345 8.00 -1.67 -15.15
N LEU A 346 8.79 -1.79 -16.23
CA LEU A 346 8.39 -1.30 -17.55
C LEU A 346 7.21 -2.10 -18.10
N ARG A 347 7.16 -3.42 -17.87
CA ARG A 347 5.99 -4.25 -18.22
C ARG A 347 4.75 -3.86 -17.44
N LEU A 348 4.89 -3.61 -16.14
CA LEU A 348 3.79 -3.07 -15.33
C LEU A 348 3.28 -1.74 -15.91
N ALA A 349 4.17 -0.80 -16.24
CA ALA A 349 3.78 0.45 -16.87
C ALA A 349 3.04 0.23 -18.19
N LYS A 350 3.53 -0.69 -19.04
CA LYS A 350 2.85 -1.06 -20.30
C LYS A 350 1.45 -1.63 -20.04
N ALA A 351 1.28 -2.49 -19.04
CA ALA A 351 -0.02 -3.03 -18.66
C ALA A 351 -0.98 -1.93 -18.15
N LEU A 352 -0.46 -0.95 -17.40
CA LEU A 352 -1.26 0.19 -16.90
C LEU A 352 -1.67 1.18 -18.00
N VAL A 353 -0.94 1.25 -19.10
CA VAL A 353 -1.28 2.12 -20.24
C VAL A 353 -2.25 1.46 -21.23
N ARG A 354 -2.33 0.12 -21.24
CA ARG A 354 -3.30 -0.60 -22.08
C ARG A 354 -4.73 -0.26 -21.66
N CYS A 355 -5.64 -0.26 -22.62
CA CYS A 355 -7.07 -0.18 -22.34
C CYS A 355 -7.57 -1.53 -21.84
N ALA A 356 -8.53 -1.50 -20.91
CA ALA A 356 -9.21 -2.71 -20.44
C ALA A 356 -9.99 -3.39 -21.58
N GLU A 357 -10.12 -4.71 -21.53
CA GLU A 357 -10.73 -5.53 -22.60
C GLU A 357 -12.21 -5.22 -22.85
N SER A 358 -12.92 -4.58 -21.90
CA SER A 358 -14.28 -4.07 -22.10
C SER A 358 -14.35 -2.86 -23.04
N ALA A 359 -13.33 -2.65 -23.88
CA ALA A 359 -13.14 -1.52 -24.81
C ALA A 359 -14.25 -1.40 -25.86
N ASP A 360 -15.13 -2.39 -25.98
CA ASP A 360 -16.36 -2.28 -26.76
C ASP A 360 -17.33 -1.21 -26.21
N LEU A 361 -17.13 -0.77 -24.96
CA LEU A 361 -17.87 0.32 -24.33
C LEU A 361 -16.92 1.51 -24.08
N SER A 362 -16.57 2.23 -25.14
CA SER A 362 -15.91 3.56 -25.10
C SER A 362 -16.80 4.56 -24.33
N THR A 363 -16.81 4.45 -23.02
CA THR A 363 -17.72 5.16 -22.13
C THR A 363 -16.98 5.82 -21.00
N CYS A 364 -17.61 6.85 -20.45
CA CYS A 364 -17.10 7.60 -19.31
C CYS A 364 -17.91 7.27 -18.06
N PRO A 365 -17.31 7.37 -16.87
CA PRO A 365 -18.03 7.15 -15.62
C PRO A 365 -19.10 8.22 -15.40
N PRO A 366 -20.17 7.91 -14.63
CA PRO A 366 -21.30 8.83 -14.44
C PRO A 366 -20.95 10.20 -13.86
N ASN A 367 -19.88 10.29 -13.07
CA ASN A 367 -19.43 11.52 -12.42
C ASN A 367 -18.57 12.41 -13.34
N ILE A 368 -18.02 11.87 -14.43
CA ILE A 368 -17.14 12.58 -15.36
C ILE A 368 -17.60 12.29 -16.79
N PRO A 369 -18.73 12.86 -17.25
CA PRO A 369 -19.28 12.55 -18.58
C PRO A 369 -18.37 12.99 -19.74
N ALA A 370 -17.46 13.96 -19.50
CA ALA A 370 -16.48 14.44 -20.47
C ALA A 370 -15.06 13.94 -20.15
N CYS A 371 -14.91 12.63 -19.96
CA CYS A 371 -13.60 12.02 -19.74
C CYS A 371 -12.83 11.82 -21.05
N HIS A 372 -11.50 11.74 -20.98
CA HIS A 372 -10.73 11.18 -22.10
C HIS A 372 -10.87 9.65 -22.02
N VAL A 373 -11.49 9.05 -23.03
CA VAL A 373 -11.63 7.59 -23.11
C VAL A 373 -10.29 6.99 -23.52
N CYS A 374 -9.90 5.90 -22.87
CA CYS A 374 -8.70 5.16 -23.25
C CYS A 374 -8.79 4.75 -24.73
N SER A 375 -7.80 5.20 -25.53
CA SER A 375 -7.71 4.86 -26.93
C SER A 375 -6.36 4.20 -27.22
N PRO A 376 -6.35 3.03 -27.90
CA PRO A 376 -5.11 2.40 -28.34
C PRO A 376 -4.34 3.27 -29.35
N SER A 377 -5.01 4.23 -30.02
CA SER A 377 -4.36 5.16 -30.95
C SER A 377 -3.57 6.28 -30.27
N ASN A 378 -3.93 6.63 -29.03
CA ASN A 378 -3.28 7.69 -28.25
C ASN A 378 -2.96 7.16 -26.84
N PRO A 379 -2.02 6.21 -26.70
CA PRO A 379 -1.68 5.66 -25.40
C PRO A 379 -1.02 6.71 -24.50
N VAL A 380 -1.26 6.57 -23.20
CA VAL A 380 -0.55 7.33 -22.17
C VAL A 380 0.96 7.16 -22.33
N ARG A 381 1.73 8.24 -22.21
CA ARG A 381 3.18 8.21 -22.43
C ARG A 381 3.89 7.46 -21.31
N ILE A 382 4.86 6.63 -21.67
CA ILE A 382 5.80 6.01 -20.72
C ILE A 382 7.16 6.67 -20.94
N SER A 383 7.78 7.14 -19.87
CA SER A 383 9.12 7.72 -19.87
C SER A 383 10.04 6.95 -18.92
N GLN A 384 11.35 6.99 -19.17
CA GLN A 384 12.36 6.35 -18.31
C GLN A 384 13.41 7.35 -17.83
N PRO A 385 13.03 8.36 -17.02
CA PRO A 385 14.00 9.32 -16.51
C PRO A 385 14.96 8.67 -15.51
N ALA A 386 16.20 9.17 -15.47
CA ALA A 386 17.16 8.75 -14.46
C ALA A 386 16.80 9.27 -13.05
N GLN A 387 16.24 10.47 -13.01
CA GLN A 387 15.97 11.22 -11.78
C GLN A 387 14.49 11.23 -11.43
N TYR A 388 14.20 11.24 -10.14
CA TYR A 388 12.85 11.40 -9.61
C TYR A 388 12.43 12.87 -9.61
N LYS A 389 11.20 13.12 -10.07
CA LYS A 389 10.54 14.42 -10.02
C LYS A 389 9.34 14.35 -9.09
N ASN A 390 9.25 15.28 -8.16
CA ASN A 390 8.08 15.41 -7.30
C ASN A 390 6.97 16.18 -8.03
N THR A 391 6.11 15.47 -8.76
CA THR A 391 4.99 16.04 -9.51
C THR A 391 3.74 15.16 -9.41
N THR A 392 2.57 15.79 -9.42
CA THR A 392 1.26 15.11 -9.36
C THR A 392 0.67 14.79 -10.74
N HIS A 393 1.37 15.18 -11.82
CA HIS A 393 0.93 14.95 -13.20
C HIS A 393 1.47 13.64 -13.81
N VAL A 394 2.48 13.03 -13.16
CA VAL A 394 3.13 11.80 -13.61
C VAL A 394 3.02 10.75 -12.51
N PHE A 395 2.60 9.55 -12.86
CA PHE A 395 2.65 8.41 -11.96
C PHE A 395 4.06 7.82 -11.97
N THR A 396 4.70 7.70 -10.81
CA THR A 396 6.09 7.21 -10.73
C THR A 396 6.16 5.76 -10.29
N ILE A 397 6.88 4.94 -11.05
CA ILE A 397 7.27 3.58 -10.67
C ILE A 397 8.78 3.57 -10.44
N GLY A 398 9.19 3.39 -9.19
CA GLY A 398 10.60 3.31 -8.81
C GLY A 398 11.01 1.90 -8.41
N THR A 399 12.17 1.46 -8.91
CA THR A 399 12.73 0.15 -8.58
C THR A 399 14.10 0.30 -7.93
N LEU A 400 14.22 -0.20 -6.70
CA LEU A 400 15.44 -0.11 -5.89
C LEU A 400 16.17 -1.47 -5.87
N PRO A 401 17.38 -1.58 -6.43
CA PRO A 401 18.24 -2.73 -6.21
C PRO A 401 18.85 -2.71 -4.82
N HIS A 402 19.10 -3.89 -4.25
CA HIS A 402 20.07 -4.00 -3.17
C HIS A 402 21.47 -3.54 -3.68
N PRO A 403 22.30 -2.87 -2.85
CA PRO A 403 23.61 -2.36 -3.30
C PRO A 403 24.51 -3.44 -3.93
N TYR A 404 24.53 -4.64 -3.36
CA TYR A 404 25.27 -5.78 -3.94
C TYR A 404 24.80 -6.11 -5.38
N THR A 405 23.49 -6.13 -5.60
CA THR A 405 22.88 -6.41 -6.91
C THR A 405 23.32 -5.37 -7.95
N LEU A 406 23.27 -4.09 -7.58
CA LEU A 406 23.69 -3.00 -8.46
C LEU A 406 25.19 -3.08 -8.80
N LEU A 407 26.04 -3.34 -7.80
CA LEU A 407 27.48 -3.47 -7.97
C LEU A 407 27.85 -4.62 -8.92
N SER A 408 27.22 -5.79 -8.75
CA SER A 408 27.44 -6.96 -9.61
C SER A 408 27.12 -6.65 -11.08
N LEU A 409 26.01 -5.94 -11.33
CA LEU A 409 25.58 -5.54 -12.67
C LEU A 409 26.49 -4.49 -13.30
N GLN A 410 26.86 -3.44 -12.56
CA GLN A 410 27.76 -2.39 -13.05
C GLN A 410 29.16 -2.95 -13.39
N GLN A 411 29.67 -3.84 -12.54
CA GLN A 411 30.93 -4.56 -12.75
C GLN A 411 30.80 -5.60 -13.89
N ASN A 412 29.58 -6.02 -14.24
CA ASN A 412 29.30 -7.15 -15.14
C ASN A 412 30.01 -8.44 -14.68
N SER A 413 30.00 -8.70 -13.37
CA SER A 413 30.72 -9.80 -12.73
C SER A 413 29.89 -10.45 -11.63
N GLU A 414 30.00 -11.77 -11.52
CA GLU A 414 29.38 -12.56 -10.45
C GLU A 414 30.13 -12.41 -9.13
N GLU A 415 31.45 -12.23 -9.24
CA GLU A 415 32.36 -12.07 -8.11
C GLU A 415 32.63 -10.59 -7.88
N VAL A 416 31.93 -10.02 -6.90
CA VAL A 416 32.23 -8.69 -6.37
C VAL A 416 33.27 -8.86 -5.27
N THR A 417 34.36 -8.09 -5.32
CA THR A 417 35.42 -8.15 -4.30
C THR A 417 35.41 -6.92 -3.40
N THR A 418 35.86 -7.07 -2.15
CA THR A 418 35.99 -5.94 -1.21
C THR A 418 36.90 -4.82 -1.74
N ARG A 419 37.92 -5.19 -2.52
CA ARG A 419 38.83 -4.25 -3.19
C ARG A 419 38.08 -3.42 -4.22
N HIS A 420 37.28 -4.06 -5.07
CA HIS A 420 36.48 -3.37 -6.09
C HIS A 420 35.54 -2.36 -5.44
N ILE A 421 34.74 -2.79 -4.45
CA ILE A 421 33.81 -1.91 -3.71
C ILE A 421 34.53 -0.68 -3.14
N ARG A 422 35.68 -0.86 -2.47
CA ARG A 422 36.33 0.26 -1.78
C ARG A 422 37.09 1.20 -2.71
N ARG A 423 37.61 0.70 -3.85
CA ARG A 423 38.57 1.44 -4.69
C ARG A 423 38.02 1.89 -6.03
N GLU A 424 36.96 1.26 -6.51
CA GLU A 424 36.49 1.42 -7.89
C GLU A 424 35.03 1.86 -7.98
N THR A 425 34.33 2.02 -6.85
CA THR A 425 32.92 2.44 -6.85
C THR A 425 32.69 3.68 -5.99
N ALA A 426 31.68 4.47 -6.39
CA ALA A 426 31.18 5.57 -5.59
C ALA A 426 30.29 5.05 -4.45
N ARG A 427 30.09 5.89 -3.42
CA ARG A 427 29.14 5.60 -2.33
C ARG A 427 27.74 6.03 -2.73
N ASP A 428 26.77 5.20 -2.35
CA ASP A 428 25.33 5.47 -2.51
C ASP A 428 24.96 5.95 -3.94
N PRO A 429 25.45 5.27 -5.00
CA PRO A 429 25.32 5.78 -6.36
C PRO A 429 23.87 5.83 -6.81
N TRP A 430 23.02 4.89 -6.38
CA TRP A 430 21.62 4.84 -6.82
C TRP A 430 20.83 6.00 -6.25
N LEU A 431 20.92 6.24 -4.93
CA LEU A 431 20.22 7.33 -4.27
C LEU A 431 20.70 8.68 -4.75
N THR A 432 22.01 8.81 -5.01
CA THR A 432 22.61 10.03 -5.57
C THR A 432 21.99 10.39 -6.91
N GLU A 433 21.94 9.44 -7.86
CA GLU A 433 21.39 9.71 -9.19
C GLU A 433 19.88 9.98 -9.15
N VAL A 434 19.11 9.19 -8.42
CA VAL A 434 17.64 9.35 -8.33
C VAL A 434 17.24 10.70 -7.74
N THR A 435 17.99 11.20 -6.75
CA THR A 435 17.65 12.45 -6.06
C THR A 435 18.41 13.67 -6.59
N LYS A 436 19.24 13.50 -7.62
CA LYS A 436 20.09 14.56 -8.19
C LYS A 436 19.30 15.78 -8.65
N GLU A 437 18.14 15.61 -9.29
CA GLU A 437 17.31 16.74 -9.72
C GLU A 437 16.76 17.56 -8.53
N LEU A 438 16.47 16.92 -7.40
CA LEU A 438 15.89 17.58 -6.22
C LEU A 438 16.93 18.24 -5.33
N LEU A 439 18.13 17.67 -5.24
CA LEU A 439 19.15 18.03 -4.23
C LEU A 439 20.49 18.47 -4.83
N GLY A 440 20.65 18.44 -6.15
CA GLY A 440 21.93 18.69 -6.82
C GLY A 440 22.96 17.59 -6.56
N ASP A 441 24.23 17.89 -6.82
CA ASP A 441 25.36 16.96 -6.68
C ASP A 441 26.04 17.02 -5.30
N GLU A 442 25.89 18.12 -4.56
CA GLU A 442 26.68 18.40 -3.34
C GLU A 442 26.13 17.74 -2.07
N MET A 443 24.87 17.31 -2.09
CA MET A 443 24.21 16.75 -0.92
C MET A 443 24.65 15.30 -0.66
N GLY A 444 24.99 14.99 0.59
CA GLY A 444 25.38 13.64 1.02
C GLY A 444 24.19 12.67 1.20
N GLY A 445 24.50 11.38 1.35
CA GLY A 445 23.51 10.30 1.46
C GLY A 445 22.46 10.50 2.57
N PHE A 446 22.84 11.07 3.72
CA PHE A 446 21.95 11.35 4.84
C PHE A 446 20.71 12.16 4.42
N SER A 447 20.89 13.32 3.81
CA SER A 447 19.79 14.19 3.38
C SER A 447 18.96 13.55 2.26
N ARG A 448 19.62 12.80 1.36
CA ARG A 448 18.96 12.11 0.26
C ARG A 448 18.05 10.99 0.77
N SER A 449 18.43 10.27 1.82
CA SER A 449 17.62 9.21 2.42
C SER A 449 16.29 9.75 2.93
N SER A 450 16.27 10.89 3.64
CA SER A 450 15.03 11.51 4.09
C SER A 450 14.11 11.91 2.93
N VAL A 451 14.67 12.49 1.86
CA VAL A 451 13.89 12.89 0.67
C VAL A 451 13.27 11.69 0.00
N LEU A 452 14.02 10.60 -0.17
CA LEU A 452 13.47 9.39 -0.78
C LEU A 452 12.45 8.71 0.12
N LYS A 453 12.68 8.62 1.43
CA LYS A 453 11.65 8.12 2.37
C LYS A 453 10.35 8.90 2.20
N ASN A 454 10.43 10.22 2.10
CA ASN A 454 9.26 11.07 1.85
C ASN A 454 8.61 10.79 0.48
N ALA A 455 9.40 10.56 -0.57
CA ALA A 455 8.89 10.19 -1.89
C ALA A 455 8.23 8.79 -1.92
N VAL A 456 8.56 7.92 -0.96
CA VAL A 456 8.00 6.56 -0.85
C VAL A 456 6.73 6.54 0.01
N ALA A 457 6.74 7.22 1.16
CA ALA A 457 5.73 7.05 2.20
C ALA A 457 5.11 8.36 2.70
N GLY A 458 5.51 9.52 2.13
CA GLY A 458 4.89 10.80 2.43
C GLY A 458 3.44 10.88 1.94
N GLU A 459 2.66 11.79 2.51
CA GLU A 459 1.23 11.93 2.21
C GLU A 459 0.95 12.15 0.71
N MET A 460 1.76 13.01 0.05
CA MET A 460 1.66 13.26 -1.39
C MET A 460 2.14 12.08 -2.26
N ALA A 461 2.88 11.12 -1.71
CA ALA A 461 3.32 9.94 -2.45
C ALA A 461 2.20 8.90 -2.59
N ILE A 462 1.22 8.90 -1.68
CA ILE A 462 0.11 7.96 -1.65
C ILE A 462 -0.77 8.20 -2.88
N GLY A 463 -0.92 7.16 -3.70
CA GLY A 463 -1.69 7.21 -4.96
C GLY A 463 -0.92 7.80 -6.15
N ASN A 464 0.25 8.41 -5.95
CA ASN A 464 1.06 9.02 -7.03
C ASN A 464 2.31 8.20 -7.40
N SER A 465 2.71 7.25 -6.55
CA SER A 465 3.88 6.42 -6.82
C SER A 465 3.79 5.00 -6.28
N VAL A 466 4.58 4.12 -6.91
CA VAL A 466 4.78 2.72 -6.53
C VAL A 466 6.28 2.49 -6.47
N TRP A 467 6.77 2.07 -5.30
CA TRP A 467 8.18 1.74 -5.11
C TRP A 467 8.34 0.25 -4.82
N LEU A 468 9.24 -0.40 -5.54
CA LEU A 468 9.48 -1.85 -5.48
C LEU A 468 10.97 -2.10 -5.28
N THR A 469 11.29 -3.23 -4.64
CA THR A 469 12.68 -3.73 -4.61
C THR A 469 12.90 -4.68 -5.77
N VAL A 470 14.08 -4.63 -6.38
CA VAL A 470 14.45 -5.57 -7.45
C VAL A 470 14.29 -7.01 -7.00
N GLU A 471 14.63 -7.29 -5.75
CA GLU A 471 14.63 -8.64 -5.17
C GLU A 471 13.23 -9.25 -5.03
N SER A 472 12.18 -8.42 -5.07
CA SER A 472 10.78 -8.86 -5.07
C SER A 472 10.19 -9.07 -6.48
N LEU A 473 10.93 -8.75 -7.54
CA LEU A 473 10.47 -8.86 -8.93
C LEU A 473 10.91 -10.20 -9.55
N PRO A 474 10.38 -10.62 -10.71
CA PRO A 474 10.93 -11.74 -11.46
C PRO A 474 12.41 -11.56 -11.79
N SER A 475 13.19 -12.65 -11.80
CA SER A 475 14.60 -12.63 -12.20
C SER A 475 14.87 -13.30 -13.55
N LYS A 476 13.83 -13.66 -14.30
CA LYS A 476 13.97 -14.19 -15.64
C LYS A 476 13.45 -13.23 -16.68
N ALA A 477 14.18 -13.15 -17.80
CA ALA A 477 13.71 -12.45 -18.99
C ALA A 477 12.36 -13.04 -19.43
N GLY A 478 11.42 -12.18 -19.81
CA GLY A 478 10.10 -12.63 -20.31
C GLY A 478 9.05 -12.92 -19.23
N GLU A 479 9.45 -13.11 -17.97
CA GLU A 479 8.50 -13.50 -16.93
C GLU A 479 7.57 -12.33 -16.52
N SER A 480 6.27 -12.61 -16.42
CA SER A 480 5.27 -11.68 -15.89
C SER A 480 5.44 -11.50 -14.38
N LEU A 481 4.89 -10.42 -13.82
CA LEU A 481 4.84 -10.27 -12.37
C LEU A 481 4.04 -11.45 -11.77
N PRO A 482 4.47 -12.01 -10.62
CA PRO A 482 3.73 -13.08 -9.97
C PRO A 482 2.28 -12.65 -9.70
N PRO A 483 1.29 -13.56 -9.82
CA PRO A 483 -0.12 -13.24 -9.58
C PRO A 483 -0.35 -12.53 -8.25
N ASP A 484 0.21 -13.06 -7.15
CA ASP A 484 0.10 -12.45 -5.82
C ASP A 484 0.62 -11.01 -5.81
N SER A 485 1.77 -10.73 -6.44
CA SER A 485 2.34 -9.38 -6.51
C SER A 485 1.48 -8.43 -7.35
N LEU A 486 0.84 -8.94 -8.41
CA LEU A 486 -0.13 -8.17 -9.19
C LEU A 486 -1.37 -7.87 -8.37
N ASP A 487 -1.90 -8.85 -7.64
CA ASP A 487 -3.08 -8.67 -6.80
C ASP A 487 -2.83 -7.59 -5.74
N GLU A 488 -1.65 -7.57 -5.10
CA GLU A 488 -1.27 -6.49 -4.17
C GLU A 488 -1.22 -5.10 -4.86
N LEU A 489 -0.76 -5.02 -6.10
CA LEU A 489 -0.77 -3.77 -6.87
C LEU A 489 -2.20 -3.37 -7.26
N GLU A 490 -3.06 -4.31 -7.59
CA GLU A 490 -4.48 -4.08 -7.85
C GLU A 490 -5.18 -3.49 -6.61
N TRP A 491 -4.87 -3.99 -5.41
CA TRP A 491 -5.35 -3.41 -4.14
C TRP A 491 -4.82 -2.02 -3.86
N GLN A 492 -3.57 -1.73 -4.22
CA GLN A 492 -3.03 -0.38 -4.07
C GLN A 492 -3.64 0.61 -5.06
N LEU A 493 -3.87 0.20 -6.30
CA LEU A 493 -4.35 1.06 -7.38
C LEU A 493 -5.87 1.22 -7.38
N GLY A 494 -6.60 0.22 -6.87
CA GLY A 494 -8.05 0.23 -6.76
C GLY A 494 -8.79 -0.40 -7.93
N PHE A 495 -8.08 -1.05 -8.87
CA PHE A 495 -8.67 -1.67 -10.06
C PHE A 495 -7.85 -2.88 -10.52
N LYS A 496 -8.46 -3.76 -11.30
CA LYS A 496 -7.81 -4.92 -11.92
C LYS A 496 -6.95 -4.46 -13.10
N ILE A 497 -5.68 -4.86 -13.09
CA ILE A 497 -4.73 -4.55 -14.14
C ILE A 497 -4.97 -5.53 -15.31
N PRO A 498 -5.01 -5.06 -16.58
CA PRO A 498 -5.11 -5.95 -17.73
C PRO A 498 -3.99 -7.00 -17.73
N ARG A 499 -4.36 -8.28 -17.87
CA ARG A 499 -3.42 -9.40 -17.94
C ARG A 499 -3.28 -9.81 -19.40
N ASP A 500 -2.05 -10.10 -19.83
CA ASP A 500 -1.87 -10.80 -21.10
C ASP A 500 -2.24 -12.27 -20.86
N ASP A 501 -3.44 -12.67 -21.26
CA ASP A 501 -3.71 -14.09 -21.48
C ASP A 501 -2.72 -14.59 -22.54
N GLN A 502 -2.26 -15.84 -22.43
CA GLN A 502 -1.13 -16.44 -23.17
C GLN A 502 -1.30 -16.58 -24.71
N THR A 503 -1.91 -15.61 -25.37
CA THR A 503 -2.04 -15.51 -26.81
C THR A 503 -1.35 -14.23 -27.27
N ASP A 504 -0.01 -14.27 -27.37
CA ASP A 504 0.73 -13.70 -28.50
C ASP A 504 2.24 -13.72 -28.23
N ALA A 505 2.81 -14.93 -28.21
CA ALA A 505 4.26 -15.12 -28.40
C ALA A 505 4.78 -14.46 -29.72
N LYS A 506 3.88 -14.08 -30.63
CA LYS A 506 4.18 -13.33 -31.86
C LYS A 506 4.17 -11.80 -31.69
N LYS A 507 3.41 -11.23 -30.74
CA LYS A 507 3.45 -9.77 -30.45
C LYS A 507 4.60 -9.40 -29.52
N GLU A 508 5.12 -10.35 -28.72
CA GLU A 508 6.37 -10.14 -28.00
C GLU A 508 7.55 -9.88 -28.96
N GLU A 509 7.55 -10.44 -30.17
CA GLU A 509 8.57 -10.14 -31.18
C GLU A 509 8.49 -8.72 -31.76
N GLU A 510 7.31 -8.11 -31.77
CA GLU A 510 7.11 -6.71 -32.18
C GLU A 510 7.33 -5.73 -31.02
N ALA A 511 6.96 -6.11 -29.78
CA ALA A 511 7.31 -5.35 -28.58
C ALA A 511 8.83 -5.34 -28.29
N ARG A 512 9.57 -6.33 -28.79
CA ARG A 512 11.04 -6.35 -28.82
C ARG A 512 11.63 -5.31 -29.79
N LYS A 513 10.85 -4.77 -30.74
CA LYS A 513 11.31 -3.76 -31.72
C LYS A 513 10.96 -2.32 -31.35
N SER A 514 9.99 -2.08 -30.46
CA SER A 514 9.55 -0.72 -30.12
C SER A 514 10.33 -0.05 -28.96
N VAL A 515 11.30 -0.74 -28.37
CA VAL A 515 12.23 -0.16 -27.39
C VAL A 515 13.56 0.11 -28.08
N THR A 516 13.57 1.10 -28.98
CA THR A 516 14.80 1.70 -29.51
C THR A 516 14.95 3.09 -28.93
N ASP A 517 15.47 3.14 -27.70
CA ASP A 517 16.59 4.01 -27.35
C ASP A 517 17.78 3.08 -27.04
N PRO A 518 19.05 3.50 -27.18
CA PRO A 518 20.18 2.62 -27.49
C PRO A 518 20.45 1.64 -26.36
N ASN A 519 19.86 0.44 -26.45
CA ASN A 519 19.96 -0.61 -25.44
C ASN A 519 20.84 -1.77 -25.97
N PRO A 520 21.48 -2.52 -25.07
CA PRO A 520 22.52 -3.49 -25.40
C PRO A 520 22.00 -4.68 -26.22
N SER A 521 22.92 -5.45 -26.80
CA SER A 521 22.59 -6.67 -27.54
C SER A 521 21.77 -7.63 -26.68
N LYS A 522 20.91 -8.47 -27.29
CA LYS A 522 20.08 -9.46 -26.57
C LYS A 522 20.90 -10.32 -25.59
N ALA A 523 22.12 -10.70 -25.98
CA ALA A 523 23.06 -11.43 -25.14
C ALA A 523 23.50 -10.66 -23.87
N GLY A 524 23.56 -9.32 -23.92
CA GLY A 524 23.85 -8.49 -22.76
C GLY A 524 22.73 -8.52 -21.71
N ILE A 525 21.47 -8.54 -22.16
CA ILE A 525 20.30 -8.59 -21.26
C ILE A 525 20.19 -9.94 -20.56
N GLU A 526 20.41 -11.04 -21.30
CA GLU A 526 20.44 -12.40 -20.72
C GLU A 526 21.50 -12.49 -19.62
N ARG A 527 22.69 -11.92 -19.86
CA ARG A 527 23.75 -11.85 -18.86
C ARG A 527 23.37 -11.04 -17.62
N GLU A 528 22.69 -9.91 -17.78
CA GLU A 528 22.20 -9.12 -16.64
C GLU A 528 21.22 -9.93 -15.77
N TYR A 529 20.34 -10.74 -16.39
CA TYR A 529 19.43 -11.62 -15.66
C TYR A 529 20.15 -12.76 -14.91
N GLU A 530 21.19 -13.36 -15.51
CA GLU A 530 22.02 -14.34 -14.81
C GLU A 530 22.70 -13.74 -13.56
N LEU A 531 23.24 -12.53 -13.69
CA LEU A 531 23.85 -11.80 -12.57
C LEU A 531 22.84 -11.48 -11.48
N LEU A 532 21.61 -11.12 -11.88
CA LEU A 532 20.50 -10.86 -10.96
C LEU A 532 20.13 -12.10 -10.14
N ASP A 533 19.99 -13.26 -10.79
CA ASP A 533 19.72 -14.54 -10.13
C ASP A 533 20.82 -14.88 -9.12
N LYS A 534 22.09 -14.78 -9.53
CA LYS A 534 23.24 -15.05 -8.66
C LYS A 534 23.33 -14.07 -7.48
N ALA A 535 23.03 -12.79 -7.71
CA ALA A 535 22.98 -11.81 -6.64
C ALA A 535 21.94 -12.18 -5.56
N ARG A 536 20.77 -12.70 -5.97
CA ARG A 536 19.74 -13.19 -5.04
C ARG A 536 20.18 -14.41 -4.24
N GLU A 537 20.94 -15.32 -4.84
CA GLU A 537 21.50 -16.47 -4.13
C GLU A 537 22.50 -16.03 -3.05
N VAL A 538 23.38 -15.08 -3.37
CA VAL A 538 24.33 -14.50 -2.40
C VAL A 538 23.57 -13.83 -1.25
N MET A 539 22.47 -13.13 -1.53
CA MET A 539 21.65 -12.48 -0.50
C MET A 539 20.95 -13.47 0.45
N LYS A 540 20.63 -14.68 -0.02
CA LYS A 540 20.01 -15.76 0.77
C LYS A 540 21.04 -16.54 1.62
N THR A 541 22.32 -16.47 1.24
CA THR A 541 23.37 -17.26 1.89
C THR A 541 23.69 -16.70 3.29
N LYS A 542 23.50 -17.53 4.33
CA LYS A 542 23.80 -17.20 5.73
C LYS A 542 25.17 -17.74 6.15
N ASP A 543 26.23 -17.36 5.44
CA ASP A 543 27.57 -17.85 5.79
C ASP A 543 28.10 -17.13 7.04
N VAL A 544 28.05 -17.81 8.18
CA VAL A 544 28.28 -17.22 9.51
C VAL A 544 29.78 -17.02 9.83
N ASN A 545 30.67 -17.57 9.00
CA ASN A 545 32.09 -17.72 9.34
C ASN A 545 33.03 -16.64 8.76
N ARG A 546 32.56 -15.74 7.88
CA ARG A 546 33.34 -14.60 7.32
C ARG A 546 32.48 -13.33 7.25
N ILE A 547 33.11 -12.14 7.13
CA ILE A 547 32.36 -10.93 6.74
C ILE A 547 31.85 -11.22 5.33
N GLY A 548 30.53 -11.31 5.18
CA GLY A 548 29.92 -11.56 3.88
C GLY A 548 30.23 -10.37 2.96
N ILE A 549 30.49 -10.64 1.67
CA ILE A 549 30.65 -9.56 0.69
C ILE A 549 29.41 -8.65 0.65
N LYS A 550 28.24 -9.21 0.97
CA LYS A 550 26.98 -8.48 1.20
C LYS A 550 27.15 -7.39 2.27
N ASP A 551 27.66 -7.73 3.45
CA ASP A 551 27.83 -6.78 4.56
C ASP A 551 28.81 -5.65 4.18
N VAL A 552 29.84 -5.97 3.37
CA VAL A 552 30.77 -4.96 2.85
C VAL A 552 30.08 -4.01 1.87
N ALA A 553 29.23 -4.54 0.99
CA ALA A 553 28.46 -3.72 0.06
C ALA A 553 27.46 -2.81 0.79
N GLU A 554 26.79 -3.33 1.83
CA GLU A 554 25.86 -2.56 2.66
C GLU A 554 26.60 -1.46 3.46
N ALA A 555 27.72 -1.79 4.09
CA ALA A 555 28.51 -0.82 4.87
C ALA A 555 29.16 0.26 4.01
N TRP A 556 29.45 -0.02 2.73
CA TRP A 556 29.93 1.00 1.80
C TRP A 556 28.81 1.95 1.35
N ASN A 557 27.60 1.42 1.18
CA ASN A 557 26.41 2.13 0.69
C ASN A 557 25.32 2.19 1.76
N LEU A 558 25.60 2.90 2.85
CA LEU A 558 24.71 2.97 4.01
C LEU A 558 23.35 3.57 3.66
N ALA A 559 23.34 4.62 2.84
CA ALA A 559 22.13 5.35 2.50
C ALA A 559 21.27 4.56 1.50
N ASP A 560 21.88 3.93 0.49
CA ASP A 560 21.18 3.03 -0.44
C ASP A 560 20.59 1.81 0.31
N THR A 561 21.35 1.23 1.24
CA THR A 561 20.90 0.08 2.04
C THR A 561 19.69 0.46 2.90
N GLU A 562 19.75 1.61 3.58
CA GLU A 562 18.68 2.10 4.43
C GLU A 562 17.39 2.34 3.65
N VAL A 563 17.45 2.99 2.50
CA VAL A 563 16.24 3.25 1.68
C VAL A 563 15.71 1.98 1.03
N TRP A 564 16.59 1.04 0.66
CA TRP A 564 16.19 -0.29 0.18
C TRP A 564 15.42 -1.05 1.29
N ARG A 565 15.94 -1.09 2.52
CA ARG A 565 15.26 -1.68 3.68
C ARG A 565 13.94 -0.98 3.99
N PHE A 566 13.91 0.35 3.87
CA PHE A 566 12.71 1.14 4.09
C PHE A 566 11.60 0.79 3.07
N VAL A 567 11.91 0.78 1.77
CA VAL A 567 10.94 0.42 0.71
C VAL A 567 10.44 -1.01 0.91
N ARG A 568 11.35 -1.95 1.19
CA ARG A 568 11.00 -3.36 1.46
C ARG A 568 10.05 -3.48 2.66
N ALA A 569 10.35 -2.79 3.76
CA ALA A 569 9.53 -2.82 4.97
C ALA A 569 8.17 -2.12 4.79
N TYR A 570 8.13 -0.98 4.09
CA TYR A 570 6.90 -0.24 3.81
C TYR A 570 5.93 -1.09 2.99
N ARG A 571 6.43 -1.78 1.95
CA ARG A 571 5.66 -2.75 1.16
C ARG A 571 5.20 -3.96 1.97
N ALA A 572 6.09 -4.53 2.76
CA ALA A 572 5.72 -5.67 3.61
C ALA A 572 4.60 -5.30 4.60
N ARG A 573 4.65 -4.09 5.17
CA ARG A 573 3.60 -3.59 6.06
C ARG A 573 2.25 -3.43 5.37
N SER A 574 2.19 -2.87 4.16
CA SER A 574 0.92 -2.69 3.45
C SER A 574 0.23 -4.03 3.16
N ILE A 575 1.02 -5.07 2.87
CA ILE A 575 0.52 -6.44 2.66
C ILE A 575 -0.03 -7.02 3.96
N VAL A 576 0.71 -6.88 5.07
CA VAL A 576 0.25 -7.37 6.40
C VAL A 576 -1.02 -6.66 6.85
N GLU A 577 -1.10 -5.35 6.66
CA GLU A 577 -2.30 -4.55 6.96
C GLU A 577 -3.52 -5.07 6.20
N ARG A 578 -3.40 -5.23 4.87
CA ARG A 578 -4.48 -5.72 4.01
C ARG A 578 -4.91 -7.13 4.43
N LYS A 579 -3.97 -8.07 4.55
CA LYS A 579 -4.28 -9.46 4.90
C LYS A 579 -4.95 -9.58 6.25
N LYS A 580 -4.51 -8.80 7.25
CA LYS A 580 -5.15 -8.77 8.55
C LYS A 580 -6.60 -8.28 8.46
N TRP A 581 -6.85 -7.22 7.69
CA TRP A 581 -8.20 -6.73 7.44
C TRP A 581 -9.07 -7.81 6.75
N GLU A 582 -8.54 -8.51 5.74
CA GLU A 582 -9.27 -9.60 5.07
C GLU A 582 -9.58 -10.78 6.00
N GLU A 583 -8.64 -11.14 6.89
CA GLU A 583 -8.86 -12.17 7.90
C GLU A 583 -9.96 -11.78 8.88
N GLU A 584 -10.01 -10.51 9.30
CA GLU A 584 -11.07 -9.96 10.14
C GLU A 584 -12.44 -9.99 9.40
N GLU A 585 -12.47 -9.70 8.10
CA GLU A 585 -13.69 -9.66 7.27
C GLU A 585 -14.17 -11.04 6.76
N LYS A 586 -13.32 -12.07 6.81
CA LYS A 586 -13.63 -13.41 6.27
C LYS A 586 -14.85 -14.06 6.92
N TYR A 587 -15.15 -13.69 8.17
CA TYR A 587 -16.29 -14.22 8.92
C TYR A 587 -17.63 -13.58 8.53
N PHE A 588 -17.58 -12.40 7.89
CA PHE A 588 -18.76 -11.59 7.56
C PHE A 588 -19.09 -11.64 6.06
N ALA A 589 -18.08 -11.83 5.22
CA ALA A 589 -18.28 -12.09 3.79
C ALA A 589 -18.59 -13.58 3.58
N GLY A 590 -19.72 -13.89 2.92
CA GLY A 590 -20.06 -15.27 2.56
C GLY A 590 -18.88 -16.01 1.91
N PRO A 591 -18.76 -17.34 2.07
CA PRO A 591 -17.54 -18.13 1.82
C PRO A 591 -16.93 -18.08 0.40
N LYS A 592 -17.56 -17.39 -0.56
CA LYS A 592 -17.11 -17.24 -1.95
C LYS A 592 -16.37 -15.93 -2.27
N LEU A 593 -16.33 -14.96 -1.35
CA LEU A 593 -15.77 -13.62 -1.55
C LEU A 593 -14.27 -13.49 -1.17
N ALA A 594 -13.67 -14.56 -0.67
CA ALA A 594 -12.30 -14.59 -0.16
C ALA A 594 -11.37 -15.35 -1.12
N VAL A 595 -11.19 -14.85 -2.35
CA VAL A 595 -10.07 -15.21 -3.23
C VAL A 595 -9.63 -13.97 -3.99
#